data_AF-A0A968D8V6-F1
#
_entry.id   AF-A0A968D8V6-F1
#
_cell.length_a   1.000
_cell.length_b   1.000
_cell.length_c   1.000
_cell.angle_alpha   90.00
_cell.angle_beta   90.00
_cell.angle_gamma   90.00
#
_symmetry.space_group_name_H-M   'P 1'
#
loop_
_entity.id
_entity.type
_entity.pdbx_description
1 polymer ?
#
loop_
_entity_poly.entity_id
_entity_poly.type
_entity_poly.pdbx_seq_one_letter_code
_entity_poly.pdbx_strand_id
1 'polypeptide(L)'
;NVVELRCSYDPDTRSGTGTSDRKVKGTIHWVSAGHAVPATVRLYDRLFTVPNPNAADDFMDVLNPDSLETVEAMLEPSLAGL
;
A
#
# COMPACT_ATOMS: atom_id res chain seq x y z
N ASN A 1 13.48 -9.39 12.94
CA ASN A 1 12.98 -8.28 12.11
C ASN A 1 14.02 -7.88 11.10
N VAL A 2 13.62 -7.71 9.85
CA VAL A 2 14.47 -7.15 8.79
C VAL A 2 14.37 -5.63 8.88
N VAL A 3 15.50 -4.92 8.79
CA VAL A 3 15.57 -3.45 8.99
C VAL A 3 16.16 -2.69 7.81
N GLU A 4 16.82 -3.39 6.87
CA GLU A 4 17.42 -2.82 5.66
C GLU A 4 17.47 -3.88 4.56
N LEU A 5 17.38 -3.45 3.31
CA LEU A 5 17.67 -4.26 2.13
C LEU A 5 18.69 -3.53 1.25
N ARG A 6 19.82 -4.19 0.94
CA ARG A 6 20.84 -3.67 0.03
C ARG A 6 20.64 -4.26 -1.36
N CYS A 7 20.41 -3.41 -2.34
CA CYS A 7 20.18 -3.79 -3.72
C CYS A 7 21.12 -3.05 -4.67
N SER A 8 21.32 -3.62 -5.85
CA SER A 8 21.90 -2.94 -7.01
C SER A 8 20.80 -2.70 -8.05
N TYR A 9 20.90 -1.61 -8.81
CA TYR A 9 20.04 -1.38 -9.97
C TYR A 9 20.83 -1.61 -11.27
N ASP A 10 20.11 -1.90 -12.35
CA ASP A 10 20.66 -2.10 -13.69
C ASP A 10 20.36 -0.86 -14.55
N PRO A 11 21.36 -0.04 -14.93
CA PRO A 11 21.14 1.20 -15.69
C PRO A 11 20.42 0.99 -17.02
N ASP A 12 20.57 -0.18 -17.66
CA ASP A 12 20.00 -0.48 -18.98
C ASP A 12 18.52 -0.88 -18.90
N THR A 13 17.92 -0.89 -17.70
CA THR A 13 16.51 -1.26 -17.48
C THR A 13 15.57 -0.08 -17.39
N ARG A 14 16.07 1.15 -17.56
CA ARG A 14 15.21 2.35 -17.53
C ARG A 14 14.21 2.32 -18.69
N SER A 15 12.92 2.38 -18.34
CA SER A 15 11.81 2.38 -19.30
C SER A 15 11.96 3.49 -20.35
N GLY A 16 11.67 3.16 -21.62
CA GLY A 16 11.75 4.06 -22.77
C GLY A 16 13.16 4.32 -23.30
N THR A 17 14.21 3.80 -22.65
CA THR A 17 15.61 4.05 -23.02
C THR A 17 16.50 2.81 -23.00
N GLY A 18 16.03 1.71 -22.42
CA GLY A 18 16.83 0.52 -22.14
C GLY A 18 17.01 -0.44 -23.33
N THR A 19 18.16 -1.10 -23.38
CA THR A 19 18.49 -2.20 -24.32
C THR A 19 18.51 -3.57 -23.62
N SER A 20 17.97 -3.66 -22.41
CA SER A 20 18.04 -4.88 -21.59
C SER A 20 17.14 -5.99 -22.14
N ASP A 21 17.72 -7.16 -22.41
CA ASP A 21 17.00 -8.38 -22.81
C ASP A 21 16.48 -9.20 -21.60
N ARG A 22 16.55 -8.64 -20.38
CA ARG A 22 16.24 -9.36 -19.15
C ARG A 22 14.73 -9.49 -18.95
N LYS A 23 14.27 -10.72 -18.66
CA LYS A 23 12.88 -11.00 -18.26
C LYS A 23 12.73 -10.88 -16.75
N VAL A 24 11.99 -9.88 -16.29
CA VAL A 24 11.65 -9.68 -14.87
C VAL A 24 10.23 -10.21 -14.62
N LYS A 25 10.04 -10.93 -13.49
CA LYS A 25 8.77 -11.61 -13.17
C LYS A 25 7.69 -10.70 -12.60
N GLY A 26 8.06 -9.53 -12.08
CA GLY A 26 7.12 -8.63 -11.43
C GLY A 26 7.71 -7.25 -11.17
N THR A 27 6.82 -6.31 -10.92
CA THR A 27 7.13 -4.91 -10.62
C THR A 27 6.51 -4.56 -9.28
N ILE A 28 7.19 -3.73 -8.51
CA ILE A 28 6.70 -3.20 -7.23
C ILE A 28 6.57 -1.68 -7.31
N HIS A 29 5.69 -1.11 -6.49
CA HIS A 29 5.69 0.32 -6.22
C HIS A 29 6.83 0.68 -5.25
N TRP A 30 7.28 1.93 -5.31
CA TRP A 30 8.31 2.46 -4.41
C TRP A 30 8.19 3.99 -4.34
N VAL A 31 8.74 4.57 -3.28
CA VAL A 31 8.91 6.02 -3.11
C VAL A 31 10.37 6.33 -2.76
N SER A 32 10.85 7.50 -3.14
CA SER A 32 12.19 7.94 -2.77
C SER A 32 12.21 8.39 -1.31
N ALA A 33 12.99 7.73 -0.45
CA ALA A 33 13.05 8.05 0.98
C ALA A 33 13.40 9.52 1.28
N GLY A 34 14.25 10.15 0.46
CA GLY A 34 14.64 11.56 0.64
C GLY A 34 13.60 12.59 0.18
N HIS A 35 12.59 12.18 -0.58
CA HIS A 35 11.56 13.07 -1.11
C HIS A 35 10.15 12.73 -0.61
N ALA A 36 9.96 11.54 -0.05
CA ALA A 36 8.64 11.09 0.38
C ALA A 36 8.11 11.91 1.56
N VAL A 37 6.78 12.05 1.63
CA VAL A 37 6.09 12.79 2.69
C VAL A 37 5.37 11.80 3.63
N PRO A 38 5.43 12.01 4.96
CA PRO A 38 4.72 11.15 5.90
C PRO A 38 3.20 11.39 5.80
N ALA A 39 2.42 10.32 5.94
CA ALA A 39 0.97 10.40 5.97
C ALA A 39 0.36 9.28 6.82
N THR A 40 -0.73 9.62 7.50
CA THR A 40 -1.61 8.62 8.12
C THR A 40 -2.61 8.12 7.07
N VAL A 41 -2.56 6.83 6.76
CA VAL A 41 -3.46 6.17 5.82
C VAL A 41 -4.50 5.35 6.57
N ARG A 42 -5.78 5.50 6.19
CA ARG A 42 -6.90 4.73 6.75
C ARG A 42 -7.35 3.67 5.75
N LEU A 43 -7.02 2.42 6.05
CA LEU A 43 -7.42 1.26 5.27
C LEU A 43 -8.81 0.83 5.74
N TYR A 44 -9.82 1.11 4.92
CA TYR A 44 -11.19 0.70 5.20
C TYR A 44 -11.47 -0.67 4.61
N ASP A 45 -12.21 -1.48 5.36
CA ASP A 45 -12.87 -2.71 4.89
C ASP A 45 -14.38 -2.61 5.14
N ARG A 46 -15.11 -3.67 4.82
CA ARG A 46 -16.54 -3.81 5.11
C ARG A 46 -16.80 -3.53 6.58
N LEU A 47 -17.83 -2.72 6.86
CA LEU A 47 -18.24 -2.38 8.23
C LEU A 47 -18.78 -3.59 8.99
N PHE A 48 -19.37 -4.57 8.30
CA PHE A 48 -19.95 -5.77 8.87
C PHE A 48 -19.32 -7.03 8.29
N THR A 49 -19.25 -8.08 9.10
CA THR A 49 -18.67 -9.38 8.72
C THR A 49 -19.62 -10.25 7.89
N VAL A 50 -20.90 -9.89 7.82
CA VAL A 50 -21.95 -10.63 7.11
C VAL A 50 -22.62 -9.80 6.01
N PRO A 51 -23.15 -10.43 4.95
CA PRO A 51 -23.82 -9.71 3.85
C PRO A 51 -25.11 -8.98 4.24
N ASN A 52 -25.87 -9.51 5.21
CA ASN A 52 -27.12 -8.90 5.70
C ASN A 52 -27.10 -8.76 7.22
N PRO A 53 -26.56 -7.65 7.77
CA PRO A 53 -26.48 -7.43 9.22
C PRO A 53 -27.85 -7.29 9.88
N ASN A 54 -28.91 -6.93 9.13
CA ASN A 54 -30.27 -6.82 9.66
C ASN A 54 -30.91 -8.19 10.00
N ALA A 55 -30.29 -9.29 9.59
CA ALA A 55 -30.72 -10.64 9.95
C ALA A 55 -30.06 -11.15 11.23
N ALA A 56 -29.09 -10.42 11.80
CA ALA A 56 -28.53 -10.73 13.11
C ALA A 56 -29.48 -10.28 14.23
N ASP A 57 -29.41 -10.95 15.38
CA ASP A 57 -30.20 -10.58 16.56
C ASP A 57 -29.84 -9.17 17.05
N ASP A 58 -28.54 -8.86 17.11
CA ASP A 58 -27.99 -7.51 17.21
C ASP A 58 -26.98 -7.29 16.08
N PHE A 59 -27.15 -6.23 15.30
CA PHE A 59 -26.24 -5.90 14.21
C PHE A 59 -24.84 -5.48 14.72
N MET A 60 -24.74 -5.03 15.96
CA MET A 60 -23.47 -4.67 16.60
C MET A 60 -22.57 -5.89 16.78
N ASP A 61 -23.14 -7.08 16.97
CA ASP A 61 -22.39 -8.33 17.14
C ASP A 61 -21.67 -8.77 15.85
N VAL A 62 -22.13 -8.27 14.71
CA VAL A 62 -21.54 -8.57 13.39
C VAL A 62 -20.74 -7.39 12.82
N LEU A 63 -20.41 -6.38 13.64
CA LEU A 63 -19.44 -5.35 13.27
C LEU A 63 -18.08 -5.98 12.99
N ASN A 64 -17.44 -5.53 11.92
CA ASN A 64 -16.09 -5.94 11.58
C ASN A 64 -15.09 -5.10 12.40
N PRO A 65 -14.34 -5.72 13.34
CA PRO A 65 -13.32 -5.01 14.10
C PRO A 65 -12.18 -4.50 13.22
N ASP A 66 -11.99 -5.11 12.05
CA ASP A 66 -10.96 -4.76 11.06
C ASP A 66 -11.51 -3.81 9.98
N SER A 67 -12.71 -3.24 10.18
CA SER A 67 -13.33 -2.30 9.22
C SER A 67 -12.52 -1.01 9.02
N LEU A 68 -11.60 -0.71 9.94
CA LEU A 68 -10.67 0.40 9.85
C LEU A 68 -9.33 0.01 10.47
N GLU A 69 -8.29 0.02 9.67
CA GLU A 69 -6.90 0.02 10.12
C GLU A 69 -6.27 1.38 9.81
N THR A 70 -5.51 1.94 10.77
CA THR A 70 -4.77 3.18 10.56
C THR A 70 -3.27 2.87 10.55
N VAL A 71 -2.59 3.25 9.47
CA VAL A 71 -1.15 3.00 9.28
C VAL A 71 -0.40 4.29 8.98
N GLU A 72 0.82 4.37 9.48
CA GLU A 72 1.76 5.43 9.09
C GLU A 72 2.51 4.99 7.82
N ALA A 73 2.45 5.83 6.78
CA ALA A 73 2.99 5.53 5.46
C ALA A 73 3.80 6.70 4.90
N MET A 74 4.52 6.42 3.81
CA MET A 74 5.28 7.40 3.05
C MET A 74 4.69 7.53 1.65
N LEU A 75 4.35 8.76 1.24
CA LEU A 75 3.74 9.09 -0.04
C LEU A 75 4.70 9.85 -0.94
N GLU A 76 4.46 9.85 -2.25
CA GLU A 76 5.26 10.66 -3.18
C GLU A 76 4.95 12.17 -3.07
N PRO A 77 5.90 13.06 -3.41
CA PRO A 77 5.74 14.51 -3.22
C PRO A 77 4.53 15.13 -3.92
N SER A 78 4.06 14.52 -5.01
CA SER A 78 2.92 15.03 -5.80
C SER A 78 1.62 15.10 -4.98
N LEU A 79 1.53 14.32 -3.90
CA LEU A 79 0.36 14.22 -3.03
C LEU A 79 0.39 15.22 -1.86
N ALA A 80 1.48 15.97 -1.67
CA ALA A 80 1.66 16.85 -0.51
C ALA A 80 0.75 18.09 -0.47
N GLY A 81 0.05 18.39 -1.57
CA GLY A 81 -0.84 19.55 -1.71
C GLY A 81 -2.31 19.20 -1.94
N LEU A 82 -2.70 17.95 -1.66
CA LEU A 82 -4.09 17.49 -1.71
C LEU A 82 -4.85 17.78 -0.41
#